data_AF-A0A920NUW3-F1
#
_entry.id   AF-A0A920NUW3-F1
#
_cell.length_a   1.000
_cell.length_b   1.000
_cell.length_c   1.000
_cell.angle_alpha   90.00
_cell.angle_beta   90.00
_cell.angle_gamma   90.00
#
_symmetry.space_group_name_H-M   'P 1'
#
loop_
_entity.id
_entity.type
_entity.pdbx_description
1 polymer ?
#
loop_
_entity_poly.entity_id
_entity_poly.type
_entity_poly.pdbx_seq_one_letter_code
_entity_poly.pdbx_strand_id
1 'polypeptide(L)' 'MDIGCYPMSMSRMVVGAQLGKPFVNPISIEEKGELSSGNIDLNAEAKLEFVNGSKAQISSAINKQWKILFLFLIR' A
#
# COMPACT_ATOMS: atom_id res chain seq x y z
N MET A 1 12.53 -8.13 -4.55
CA MET A 1 11.49 -7.52 -5.42
C MET A 1 10.18 -7.95 -4.83
N ASP A 2 9.78 -7.23 -3.79
CA ASP A 2 8.78 -7.71 -2.85
C ASP A 2 7.36 -7.48 -3.34
N ILE A 3 6.51 -8.46 -3.04
CA ILE A 3 5.08 -8.52 -3.37
C ILE A 3 4.31 -7.24 -3.00
N GLY A 4 4.84 -6.42 -2.09
CA GLY A 4 4.30 -5.10 -1.74
C GLY A 4 4.32 -4.04 -2.85
N CYS A 5 5.10 -4.20 -3.91
CA CYS A 5 5.13 -3.24 -5.03
C CYS A 5 3.83 -3.24 -5.85
N TYR A 6 3.13 -4.37 -5.93
CA TYR A 6 1.86 -4.48 -6.66
C TYR A 6 0.73 -3.66 -6.02
N PRO A 7 0.42 -3.83 -4.72
CA PRO A 7 -0.63 -3.04 -4.09
C PRO A 7 -0.30 -1.54 -4.05
N MET A 8 0.97 -1.18 -3.88
CA MET A 8 1.41 0.23 -4.00
C MET A 8 1.12 0.81 -5.38
N SER A 9 1.49 0.10 -6.44
CA SER A 9 1.24 0.53 -7.83
C SER A 9 -0.26 0.63 -8.12
N MET A 10 -1.04 -0.34 -7.64
CA MET A 10 -2.50 -0.34 -7.77
C MET A 10 -3.14 0.88 -7.07
N SER A 11 -2.75 1.18 -5.83
CA SER A 11 -3.25 2.37 -5.10
C SER A 11 -2.98 3.66 -5.87
N ARG A 12 -1.78 3.82 -6.43
CA ARG A 12 -1.40 5.00 -7.22
C ARG A 12 -2.24 5.14 -8.49
N MET A 13 -2.54 4.04 -9.18
CA MET A 13 -3.38 4.04 -10.39
C MET A 13 -4.84 4.37 -10.06
N VAL A 14 -5.41 3.78 -8.99
CA VAL A 14 -6.82 4.03 -8.61
C VAL A 14 -7.04 5.48 -8.20
N VAL A 15 -6.13 6.06 -7.40
CA VAL A 15 -6.22 7.49 -7.05
C VAL A 15 -5.92 8.39 -8.26
N GLY A 16 -5.00 7.96 -9.13
CA GLY A 16 -4.77 8.61 -10.41
C GLY A 16 -6.04 8.74 -11.24
N ALA A 17 -6.75 7.63 -11.45
CA ALA A 17 -7.98 7.59 -12.23
C ALA A 17 -9.05 8.55 -11.69
N GLN A 18 -9.19 8.68 -10.36
CA GLN A 18 -10.10 9.64 -9.73
C GLN A 18 -9.73 11.11 -10.00
N LEU A 19 -8.44 11.41 -10.17
CA LEU A 19 -7.93 12.76 -10.46
C LEU A 19 -7.73 13.03 -11.96
N GLY A 20 -8.16 12.12 -12.84
CA GLY A 20 -7.92 12.22 -14.28
C GLY A 20 -6.44 12.13 -14.66
N LYS A 21 -5.63 11.46 -13.83
CA LYS A 21 -4.18 11.28 -14.00
C LYS A 21 -3.86 9.79 -14.21
N PRO A 22 -2.76 9.43 -14.90
CA PRO A 22 -2.38 8.03 -15.07
C PRO A 22 -2.03 7.35 -13.73
N PHE A 23 -1.42 8.11 -12.81
CA PHE A 23 -1.17 7.69 -11.43
C PHE A 23 -0.94 8.94 -10.56
N VAL A 24 -1.08 8.79 -9.25
CA VAL A 24 -0.73 9.83 -8.26
C VAL A 24 0.13 9.19 -7.18
N ASN A 25 1.14 9.92 -6.68
CA ASN A 25 1.96 9.47 -5.57
C ASN A 25 1.32 9.87 -4.23
N PRO A 26 1.45 9.05 -3.17
CA PRO A 26 1.04 9.45 -1.84
C PRO A 26 1.88 10.65 -1.35
N ILE A 27 1.28 11.50 -0.54
CA ILE A 27 1.93 12.61 0.15
C ILE A 27 2.49 12.18 1.52
N SER A 28 1.99 11.08 2.07
CA SER A 28 2.46 10.49 3.33
C SER A 28 2.38 8.97 3.25
N ILE A 29 3.37 8.31 3.86
CA ILE A 29 3.47 6.86 3.98
C ILE A 29 3.79 6.55 5.45
N GLU A 30 3.00 5.68 6.06
CA GLU A 30 3.27 5.09 7.37
C GLU A 30 3.42 3.58 7.23
N GLU A 31 4.65 3.06 7.32
CA GLU A 31 4.94 1.63 7.21
C GLU A 31 5.18 0.93 8.55
N LYS A 32 4.88 -0.37 8.56
CA LYS A 32 5.22 -1.32 9.63
C LYS A 32 5.65 -2.63 8.97
N GLY A 33 6.75 -3.22 9.42
CA GLY A 33 7.22 -4.49 8.90
C GLY A 33 7.80 -5.36 10.01
N GLU A 34 7.69 -6.67 9.82
CA GLU A 34 8.29 -7.67 10.70
C GLU A 34 9.42 -8.36 9.94
N LEU A 35 10.64 -8.19 10.45
CA LEU A 35 11.83 -8.88 9.96
C LEU A 35 11.99 -10.20 10.73
N SER A 36 12.32 -11.27 10.00
CA SER A 36 12.75 -12.54 10.61
C SER A 36 14.15 -12.43 11.22
N SER A 37 14.51 -13.44 12.02
CA SER A 37 15.85 -13.64 12.58
C SER A 37 16.97 -13.70 11.52
N GLY A 38 16.62 -13.95 10.25
CA GLY A 38 17.54 -13.96 9.12
C GLY A 38 17.54 -12.67 8.28
N ASN A 39 16.97 -11.56 8.77
CA ASN A 39 16.75 -10.31 8.01
C ASN A 39 15.89 -10.48 6.74
N ILE A 40 15.04 -11.50 6.69
CA ILE A 40 14.05 -11.69 5.62
C ILE A 40 12.76 -11.00 6.05
N ASP A 41 12.21 -10.13 5.20
CA ASP A 41 10.88 -9.52 5.38
C ASP A 41 9.79 -10.60 5.42
N LEU A 42 9.15 -10.77 6.58
CA LEU A 42 8.08 -11.74 6.76
C LEU A 42 6.71 -11.17 6.39
N ASN A 43 6.51 -9.90 6.76
CA ASN A 43 5.34 -9.12 6.43
C ASN A 43 5.68 -7.63 6.43
N ALA A 44 4.94 -6.88 5.61
CA ALA A 44 4.99 -5.44 5.54
C ALA A 44 3.57 -4.90 5.35
N GLU A 45 3.24 -3.86 6.08
CA GLU A 45 2.02 -3.08 5.98
C GLU A 45 2.40 -1.61 5.78
N ALA A 46 1.63 -0.89 4.97
CA ALA A 46 1.77 0.55 4.84
C ALA A 46 0.41 1.22 4.71
N LYS A 47 0.28 2.40 5.31
CA LYS A 47 -0.83 3.33 5.09
C LYS A 47 -0.35 4.45 4.20
N LEU A 48 -1.12 4.73 3.17
CA LEU A 48 -0.84 5.74 2.15
C LEU A 48 -1.91 6.83 2.26
N GLU A 49 -1.48 8.08 2.27
CA GLU A 49 -2.37 9.24 2.16
C GLU A 49 -2.07 10.00 0.88
N PHE A 50 -3.11 10.40 0.16
CA PHE A 50 -3.00 11.09 -1.13
C PHE A 50 -3.53 12.52 -1.02
N VAL A 51 -3.08 13.38 -1.95
CA VAL A 51 -3.40 14.82 -1.97
C VAL A 51 -4.90 15.14 -2.00
N ASN A 52 -5.72 14.23 -2.53
CA ASN A 52 -7.17 14.37 -2.60
C ASN A 52 -7.89 13.87 -1.33
N GLY A 53 -7.16 13.56 -0.26
CA GLY A 53 -7.70 12.99 0.97
C GLY A 53 -7.98 11.49 0.92
N SER A 54 -7.74 10.82 -0.22
CA SER A 54 -7.84 9.36 -0.30
C SER A 54 -6.82 8.71 0.63
N LYS A 55 -7.24 7.64 1.31
CA LYS A 55 -6.38 6.79 2.14
C LYS A 55 -6.42 5.38 1.59
N ALA A 56 -5.27 4.71 1.57
CA ALA A 56 -5.15 3.31 1.21
C ALA A 56 -4.30 2.57 2.24
N GLN A 57 -4.73 1.39 2.66
CA GLN A 57 -3.91 0.48 3.44
C GLN A 57 -3.47 -0.67 2.53
N ILE A 58 -2.17 -0.94 2.49
CA ILE A 58 -1.58 -2.02 1.72
C ILE A 58 -0.85 -2.95 2.66
N SER A 59 -0.91 -4.25 2.38
CA SER A 59 -0.19 -5.27 3.15
C SER A 59 0.32 -6.36 2.24
N SER A 60 1.47 -6.92 2.60
CA SER A 60 2.12 -8.05 1.94
C SER A 60 2.69 -8.94 3.03
N ALA A 61 2.51 -10.25 2.89
CA ALA A 61 3.12 -11.19 3.80
C ALA A 61 3.43 -12.50 3.07
N ILE A 62 4.55 -13.10 3.44
CA ILE A 62 4.95 -14.42 2.98
C ILE A 62 4.67 -15.52 4.01
N ASN A 63 4.52 -15.16 5.30
CA ASN A 63 4.26 -16.12 6.39
C ASN A 63 2.80 -16.15 6.85
N LYS A 64 2.00 -15.13 6.51
CA LYS A 64 0.62 -14.95 6.99
C LYS A 64 -0.34 -14.88 5.80
N GLN A 65 -1.52 -15.47 5.93
CA GLN A 65 -2.61 -15.28 4.97
C GLN A 65 -3.30 -13.93 5.23
N TRP A 66 -2.81 -12.87 4.61
CA TRP A 66 -3.47 -11.57 4.65
C TRP A 66 -4.45 -11.46 3.48
N LYS A 67 -5.66 -11.01 3.79
CA LYS A 67 -6.54 -10.47 2.76
C LYS A 67 -5.94 -9.11 2.38
N ILE A 68 -5.55 -8.92 1.13
CA ILE A 68 -5.17 -7.61 0.61
C ILE A 68 -6.39 -6.70 0.83
N LEU A 69 -6.33 -5.86 1.86
CA LEU A 69 -7.46 -5.05 2.31
C LEU A 69 -7.31 -3.65 1.75
N PHE A 70 -7.81 -3.46 0.52
CA PHE A 70 -7.97 -2.12 -0.03
C PHE A 70 -9.17 -1.45 0.63
N LEU A 71 -8.90 -0.71 1.72
CA LEU A 71 -9.89 0.21 2.27
C LEU A 71 -9.67 1.59 1.65
N PHE A 72 -10.45 1.91 0.61
CA PHE A 72 -10.57 3.28 0.13
C PHE A 72 -11.61 4.00 0.99
N LEU A 73 -11.16 4.90 1.86
CA LEU A 73 -12.07 5.89 2.44
C LEU A 73 -12.20 7.02 1.42
N ILE A 74 -13.14 6.87 0.49
CA ILE A 74 -13.49 7.88 -0.50
C ILE A 74 -14.46 8.85 0.19
N ARG A 75 -14.11 10.14 0.24
CA ARG A 75 -15.06 11.21 0.58
C ARG A 75 -15.65 11.79 -0.70
#